data_AF-A0A9X1MG60-F1
#
_entry.id   AF-A0A9X1MG60-F1
#
_cell.length_a   1.000
_cell.length_b   1.000
_cell.length_c   1.000
_cell.angle_alpha   90.00
_cell.angle_beta   90.00
_cell.angle_gamma   90.00
#
_symmetry.space_group_name_H-M   'P 1'
#
loop_
_entity.id
_entity.type
_entity.pdbx_description
1 polymer ?
#
loop_
_entity_poly.entity_id
_entity_poly.type
_entity_poly.pdbx_seq_one_letter_code
_entity_poly.pdbx_strand_id
1 'polypeptide(L)'
;MARPTILDRFRPVGAPGPSGPVGVPSADDEGSAAELLPVFEALKPDVEAARQLLEAAGEQARTILSDARRQADADVAQARMDSGAVRARAAEQVSQEAAARDQERLDQARQRAASISAGAAGRVTQLAAGIAASVIQDYLGPDTAPRQGS
;
A
#
# COMPACT_ATOMS: atom_id res chain seq x y z
N MET A 1 67.38 23.70 -24.67
CA MET A 1 66.32 24.65 -24.27
C MET A 1 65.27 23.90 -23.48
N ALA A 2 65.47 23.80 -22.16
CA ALA A 2 64.52 23.17 -21.25
C ALA A 2 63.37 24.13 -20.97
N ARG A 3 62.16 23.58 -20.91
CA ARG A 3 60.89 24.31 -20.85
C ARG A 3 60.53 24.64 -19.40
N PRO A 4 59.91 25.81 -19.13
CA PRO A 4 59.61 26.33 -17.80
C PRO A 4 58.72 25.40 -16.98
N THR A 5 59.01 25.30 -15.68
CA THR A 5 58.24 24.51 -14.71
C THR A 5 56.94 25.24 -14.34
N ILE A 6 55.94 24.51 -13.82
CA ILE A 6 54.67 25.11 -13.38
C ILE A 6 54.87 26.15 -12.26
N LEU A 7 55.96 26.02 -11.48
CA LEU A 7 56.31 26.94 -10.41
C LEU A 7 56.99 28.22 -10.93
N ASP A 8 57.53 28.20 -12.14
CA ASP A 8 58.12 29.39 -12.78
C ASP A 8 57.07 30.44 -13.19
N ARG A 9 55.78 30.05 -13.26
CA ARG A 9 54.66 30.95 -13.62
C ARG A 9 54.12 31.79 -12.46
N PHE A 10 54.58 31.53 -11.24
CA PHE A 10 54.16 32.26 -10.04
C PHE A 10 55.23 33.21 -9.50
N ARG A 11 56.34 33.43 -10.23
CA ARG A 11 57.34 34.44 -9.87
C ARG A 11 56.82 35.87 -10.16
N PRO A 12 56.77 36.79 -9.18
CA PRO A 12 56.42 38.20 -9.41
C PRO A 12 57.40 38.89 -10.37
N VAL A 13 56.85 39.71 -11.27
CA VAL A 13 57.46 40.32 -12.47
C VAL A 13 58.47 41.45 -12.21
N GLY A 14 59.45 41.64 -13.10
CA GLY A 14 60.26 42.85 -13.22
C GLY A 14 59.94 43.63 -14.50
N ALA A 15 59.85 44.97 -14.39
CA ALA A 15 59.47 45.89 -15.48
C ALA A 15 60.34 45.73 -16.76
N PRO A 16 59.83 46.08 -17.96
CA PRO A 16 60.52 45.78 -19.22
C PRO A 16 61.77 46.65 -19.37
N GLY A 17 62.94 46.00 -19.36
CA GLY A 17 64.26 46.59 -19.63
C GLY A 17 65.20 45.55 -20.27
N PRO A 18 66.20 45.99 -21.07
CA PRO A 18 66.91 45.12 -22.02
C PRO A 18 67.77 44.06 -21.31
N SER A 19 67.51 42.79 -21.63
CA SER A 19 68.08 41.60 -21.01
C SER A 19 69.58 41.41 -21.35
N GLY A 20 70.44 41.35 -20.33
CA GLY A 20 71.82 40.82 -20.44
C GLY A 20 71.85 39.28 -20.33
N PRO A 21 72.98 38.62 -20.67
CA PRO A 21 73.09 37.16 -20.62
C PRO A 21 73.20 36.70 -19.16
N VAL A 22 72.04 36.53 -18.51
CA VAL A 22 71.96 35.84 -17.22
C VAL A 22 72.08 34.35 -17.54
N GLY A 23 73.30 33.83 -17.40
CA GLY A 23 73.53 32.39 -17.36
C GLY A 23 72.78 31.81 -16.16
N VAL A 24 71.73 31.04 -16.43
CA VAL A 24 71.16 30.13 -15.44
C VAL A 24 71.82 28.76 -15.68
N PRO A 25 72.59 28.23 -14.72
CA PRO A 25 73.27 26.95 -14.87
C PRO A 25 72.29 25.84 -15.24
N SER A 26 72.60 25.13 -16.32
CA SER A 26 71.89 23.94 -16.78
C SER A 26 72.65 22.72 -16.29
N ALA A 27 72.61 22.45 -14.99
CA ALA A 27 73.18 21.25 -14.41
C ALA A 27 72.39 20.88 -13.16
N ASP A 28 71.35 20.07 -13.36
CA ASP A 28 70.95 19.04 -12.40
C ASP A 28 70.28 17.90 -13.20
N ASP A 29 70.76 16.68 -12.96
CA ASP A 29 70.44 15.43 -13.68
C ASP A 29 69.16 14.75 -13.18
N GLU A 30 68.41 15.37 -12.28
CA GLU A 30 67.19 14.82 -11.70
C GLU A 30 65.96 15.53 -12.26
N GLY A 31 65.34 14.92 -13.29
CA GLY A 31 64.15 15.45 -13.93
C GLY A 31 62.95 15.57 -12.99
N SER A 32 61.87 16.23 -13.43
CA SER A 32 60.64 16.50 -12.66
C SER A 32 60.02 15.29 -11.93
N ALA A 33 60.33 14.06 -12.36
CA ALA A 33 59.95 12.85 -11.64
C ALA A 33 60.63 12.70 -10.27
N ALA A 34 61.89 13.13 -10.13
CA ALA A 34 62.62 13.14 -8.87
C ALA A 34 62.10 14.23 -7.92
N GLU A 35 61.72 15.39 -8.46
CA GLU A 35 61.14 16.50 -7.68
C GLU A 35 59.75 16.19 -7.12
N LEU A 36 58.94 15.41 -7.84
CA LEU A 36 57.57 15.06 -7.42
C LEU A 36 57.51 13.82 -6.52
N LEU A 37 58.56 12.99 -6.50
CA LEU A 37 58.59 11.77 -5.70
C LEU A 37 58.31 12.03 -4.21
N PRO A 38 58.93 13.02 -3.54
CA PRO A 38 58.68 13.31 -2.13
C PRO A 38 57.25 13.80 -1.87
N VAL A 39 56.65 14.52 -2.82
CA VAL A 39 55.26 15.00 -2.73
C VAL A 39 54.29 13.81 -2.78
N PHE A 40 54.52 12.86 -3.69
CA PHE A 40 53.71 11.65 -3.75
C PHE A 40 53.92 10.73 -2.56
N GLU A 41 55.15 10.58 -2.05
CA GLU A 41 55.41 9.86 -0.80
C GLU A 41 54.67 10.48 0.39
N ALA A 42 54.65 11.81 0.48
CA ALA A 42 53.90 12.53 1.53
C ALA A 42 52.37 12.36 1.39
N LEU A 43 51.85 12.17 0.18
CA LEU A 43 50.42 11.96 -0.09
C LEU A 43 49.94 10.52 0.10
N LYS A 44 50.82 9.51 0.07
CA LYS A 44 50.42 8.10 0.22
C LYS A 44 49.57 7.82 1.48
N PRO A 45 49.90 8.35 2.68
CA PRO A 45 49.09 8.13 3.87
C PRO A 45 47.66 8.65 3.70
N ASP A 46 47.48 9.81 3.07
CA ASP A 46 46.17 10.41 2.84
C ASP A 46 45.33 9.60 1.84
N VAL A 47 45.98 9.07 0.79
CA VAL A 47 45.31 8.18 -0.19
C VAL A 47 44.86 6.88 0.48
N GLU A 48 45.70 6.28 1.31
CA GLU A 48 45.33 5.08 2.06
C GLU A 48 44.22 5.36 3.09
N ALA A 49 44.29 6.49 3.80
CA ALA A 49 43.22 6.90 4.72
C ALA A 49 41.89 7.12 3.99
N ALA A 50 41.92 7.80 2.84
CA ALA A 50 40.73 7.99 2.01
C ALA A 50 40.14 6.66 1.52
N ARG A 51 41.00 5.71 1.13
CA ARG A 51 40.58 4.36 0.73
C ARG A 51 39.89 3.63 1.89
N GLN A 52 40.48 3.64 3.07
CA GLN A 52 39.91 3.02 4.27
C GLN A 52 38.55 3.64 4.64
N LEU A 53 38.42 4.96 4.53
CA LEU A 53 37.14 5.65 4.76
C LEU A 53 36.07 5.21 3.77
N LEU A 54 36.41 5.08 2.48
CA LEU A 54 35.47 4.63 1.46
C LEU A 54 35.05 3.16 1.66
N GLU A 55 35.99 2.29 2.03
CA GLU A 55 35.69 0.89 2.34
C GLU A 55 34.76 0.79 3.56
N ALA A 56 35.07 1.50 4.65
CA ALA A 56 34.24 1.53 5.86
C ALA A 56 32.84 2.12 5.59
N ALA A 57 32.74 3.22 4.84
CA ALA A 57 31.46 3.80 4.45
C ALA A 57 30.63 2.83 3.58
N GLY A 58 31.30 2.09 2.68
CA GLY A 58 30.66 1.06 1.87
C GLY A 58 30.09 -0.09 2.71
N GLU A 59 30.82 -0.56 3.73
CA GLU A 59 30.36 -1.59 4.65
C GLU A 59 29.20 -1.11 5.53
N GLN A 60 29.29 0.11 6.05
CA GLN A 60 28.20 0.74 6.80
C GLN A 60 26.93 0.87 5.96
N ALA A 61 27.05 1.34 4.71
CA ALA A 61 25.91 1.45 3.80
C ALA A 61 25.25 0.09 3.53
N ARG A 62 26.05 -0.97 3.30
CA ARG A 62 25.52 -2.33 3.12
C ARG A 62 24.78 -2.82 4.36
N THR A 63 25.32 -2.55 5.55
CA THR A 63 24.71 -2.91 6.83
C THR A 63 23.37 -2.21 7.00
N ILE A 64 23.34 -0.88 6.85
CA ILE A 64 22.11 -0.07 6.95
C ILE A 64 21.05 -0.56 5.96
N LEU A 65 21.42 -0.83 4.70
CA LEU A 65 20.48 -1.35 3.70
C LEU A 65 19.95 -2.74 4.07
N SER A 66 20.79 -3.61 4.62
CA SER A 66 20.37 -4.94 5.06
C SER A 66 19.40 -4.86 6.24
N ASP A 67 19.63 -3.95 7.17
CA ASP A 67 18.79 -3.73 8.36
C ASP A 67 17.44 -3.13 7.96
N ALA A 68 17.47 -2.11 7.10
CA ALA A 68 16.26 -1.48 6.57
C ALA A 68 15.38 -2.48 5.81
N ARG A 69 15.98 -3.38 5.02
CA ARG A 69 15.23 -4.45 4.33
C ARG A 69 14.60 -5.44 5.31
N ARG A 70 15.36 -5.89 6.31
CA ARG A 70 14.83 -6.78 7.36
C ARG A 70 13.67 -6.15 8.11
N GLN A 71 13.78 -4.86 8.44
CA GLN A 71 12.71 -4.13 9.13
C GLN A 71 11.48 -3.99 8.23
N ALA A 72 11.64 -3.61 6.96
CA ALA A 72 10.54 -3.49 6.02
C ALA A 72 9.79 -4.83 5.82
N ASP A 73 10.52 -5.94 5.72
CA ASP A 73 9.93 -7.28 5.62
C ASP A 73 9.13 -7.65 6.89
N ALA A 74 9.65 -7.30 8.06
CA ALA A 74 8.95 -7.49 9.33
C ALA A 74 7.66 -6.67 9.41
N ASP A 75 7.70 -5.39 9.01
CA ASP A 75 6.53 -4.50 9.02
C ASP A 75 5.44 -5.01 8.05
N VAL A 76 5.84 -5.46 6.85
CA VAL A 76 4.90 -6.05 5.87
C VAL A 76 4.30 -7.35 6.41
N ALA A 77 5.09 -8.21 7.05
CA ALA A 77 4.59 -9.44 7.66
C ALA A 77 3.57 -9.14 8.77
N GLN A 78 3.87 -8.18 9.65
CA GLN A 78 2.98 -7.75 10.72
C GLN A 78 1.67 -7.17 10.15
N ALA A 79 1.76 -6.26 9.18
CA ALA A 79 0.59 -5.68 8.53
C ALA A 79 -0.31 -6.75 7.87
N ARG A 80 0.28 -7.80 7.29
CA ARG A 80 -0.48 -8.93 6.74
C ARG A 80 -1.24 -9.69 7.83
N MET A 81 -0.61 -9.97 8.96
CA MET A 81 -1.26 -10.63 10.10
C MET A 81 -2.43 -9.79 10.64
N ASP A 82 -2.19 -8.49 10.86
CA ASP A 82 -3.20 -7.55 11.35
C ASP A 82 -4.38 -7.42 10.37
N SER A 83 -4.10 -7.37 9.07
CA SER A 83 -5.14 -7.33 8.04
C SER A 83 -6.04 -8.58 8.05
N GLY A 84 -5.48 -9.74 8.39
CA GLY A 84 -6.24 -10.98 8.53
C GLY A 84 -7.23 -10.90 9.69
N ALA A 85 -6.76 -10.41 10.85
CA ALA A 85 -7.59 -10.20 12.02
C ALA A 85 -8.71 -9.16 11.77
N VAL A 86 -8.39 -8.06 11.09
CA VAL A 86 -9.38 -7.03 10.72
C VAL A 86 -10.44 -7.59 9.78
N ARG A 87 -10.05 -8.33 8.73
CA ARG A 87 -11.01 -8.96 7.81
C ARG A 87 -11.89 -9.99 8.51
N ALA A 88 -11.33 -10.80 9.40
CA ALA A 88 -12.10 -11.79 10.16
C ALA A 88 -13.14 -11.11 11.07
N ARG A 89 -12.75 -10.07 11.81
CA ARG A 89 -13.68 -9.30 12.64
C ARG A 89 -14.78 -8.62 11.83
N ALA A 90 -14.43 -8.03 10.69
CA ALA A 90 -15.42 -7.42 9.80
C ALA A 90 -16.41 -8.45 9.24
N ALA A 91 -15.93 -9.63 8.83
CA ALA A 91 -16.79 -10.72 8.35
C ALA A 91 -17.73 -11.22 9.45
N GLU A 92 -17.24 -11.36 10.68
CA GLU A 92 -18.05 -11.73 11.83
C GLU A 92 -19.15 -10.70 12.12
N GLN A 93 -18.82 -9.41 12.14
CA GLN A 93 -19.79 -8.33 12.33
C GLN A 93 -20.88 -8.33 11.26
N VAL A 94 -20.49 -8.44 9.99
CA VAL A 94 -21.45 -8.51 8.87
C VAL A 94 -22.36 -9.74 9.00
N SER A 95 -21.80 -10.89 9.40
CA SER A 95 -22.59 -12.10 9.60
C SER A 95 -23.58 -11.98 10.76
N GLN A 96 -23.18 -11.37 11.87
CA GLN A 96 -24.06 -11.14 13.02
C GLN A 96 -25.18 -10.15 12.67
N GLU A 97 -24.87 -9.06 11.97
CA GLU A 97 -25.88 -8.11 11.49
C GLU A 97 -26.88 -8.76 10.51
N ALA A 98 -26.38 -9.59 9.59
CA ALA A 98 -27.24 -10.31 8.65
C ALA A 98 -28.18 -11.27 9.37
N ALA A 99 -27.66 -12.04 10.34
CA ALA A 99 -28.47 -12.95 11.15
C ALA A 99 -29.54 -12.21 11.96
N ALA A 100 -29.20 -11.05 12.55
CA ALA A 100 -30.17 -10.22 13.27
C ALA A 100 -31.29 -9.70 12.36
N ARG A 101 -30.95 -9.21 11.17
CA ARG A 101 -31.94 -8.74 10.18
C ARG A 101 -32.84 -9.86 9.68
N ASP A 102 -32.28 -11.05 9.46
CA ASP A 102 -33.08 -12.20 9.02
C ASP A 102 -34.02 -12.69 10.12
N GLN A 103 -33.57 -12.70 11.37
CA GLN A 103 -34.41 -13.01 12.52
C GLN A 103 -35.58 -12.00 12.64
N GLU A 104 -35.30 -10.71 12.51
CA GLU A 104 -36.33 -9.67 12.53
C GLU A 104 -37.36 -9.86 11.40
N ARG A 105 -36.90 -10.17 10.18
CA ARG A 105 -37.79 -10.45 9.04
C ARG A 105 -38.66 -11.68 9.29
N LEU A 106 -38.11 -12.75 9.87
CA LEU A 106 -38.86 -13.95 10.22
C LEU A 106 -39.94 -13.65 11.26
N ASP A 107 -39.61 -12.86 12.28
CA ASP A 107 -40.57 -12.51 13.32
C ASP A 107 -41.69 -11.59 12.79
N GLN A 108 -41.36 -10.64 11.90
CA GLN A 108 -42.36 -9.86 11.17
C GLN A 108 -43.25 -10.74 10.28
N ALA A 109 -42.67 -11.71 9.57
CA ALA A 109 -43.43 -12.63 8.73
C ALA A 109 -44.39 -13.50 9.56
N ARG A 110 -43.93 -14.00 10.71
CA ARG A 110 -44.77 -14.77 11.66
C ARG A 110 -45.92 -13.93 12.20
N GLN A 111 -45.67 -12.69 12.59
CA GLN A 111 -46.72 -11.78 13.07
C GLN A 111 -47.77 -11.50 11.98
N ARG A 112 -47.33 -11.28 10.74
CA ARG A 112 -48.25 -11.09 9.59
C ARG A 112 -49.05 -12.35 9.29
N ALA A 113 -48.43 -13.53 9.33
CA ALA A 113 -49.14 -14.79 9.15
C ALA A 113 -50.21 -14.99 10.23
N ALA A 114 -49.86 -14.73 11.50
CA ALA A 114 -50.79 -14.83 12.62
C ALA A 114 -51.99 -13.87 12.47
N SER A 115 -51.76 -12.62 12.05
CA SER A 115 -52.84 -11.65 11.85
C SER A 115 -53.76 -12.03 10.70
N ILE A 116 -53.20 -12.54 9.59
CA ILE A 116 -53.98 -13.08 8.46
C ILE A 116 -54.83 -14.27 8.91
N SER A 117 -54.25 -15.23 9.64
CA SER A 117 -54.96 -16.41 10.14
C SER A 117 -56.11 -16.02 11.08
N ALA A 118 -55.87 -15.07 12.01
CA ALA A 118 -56.92 -14.57 12.89
C ALA A 118 -58.06 -13.89 12.12
N GLY A 119 -57.74 -13.05 11.14
CA GLY A 119 -58.75 -12.40 10.28
C GLY A 119 -59.47 -13.36 9.34
N ALA A 120 -58.81 -14.44 8.89
CA ALA A 120 -59.41 -15.49 8.09
C ALA A 120 -60.41 -16.33 8.91
N ALA A 121 -60.05 -16.70 10.15
CA ALA A 121 -60.92 -17.49 11.02
C ALA A 121 -62.30 -16.85 11.23
N GLY A 122 -62.37 -15.52 11.41
CA GLY A 122 -63.65 -14.81 11.52
C GLY A 122 -64.49 -14.83 10.24
N ARG A 123 -63.84 -14.72 9.07
CA ARG A 123 -64.52 -14.69 7.76
C ARG A 123 -64.94 -16.07 7.27
N VAL A 124 -64.15 -17.11 7.56
CA VAL A 124 -64.44 -18.50 7.15
C VAL A 124 -65.77 -18.96 7.75
N THR A 125 -66.04 -18.67 9.02
CA THR A 125 -67.31 -19.03 9.66
C THR A 125 -68.50 -18.32 9.02
N GLN A 126 -68.37 -17.04 8.69
CA GLN A 126 -69.43 -16.28 8.02
C GLN A 126 -69.68 -16.77 6.59
N LEU A 127 -68.61 -17.05 5.83
CA LEU A 127 -68.70 -17.59 4.48
C LEU A 127 -69.31 -19.00 4.50
N ALA A 128 -68.92 -19.86 5.44
CA ALA A 128 -69.49 -21.20 5.60
C ALA A 128 -70.99 -21.15 5.91
N ALA A 129 -71.42 -20.23 6.78
CA ALA A 129 -72.85 -20.02 7.08
C ALA A 129 -73.63 -19.51 5.86
N GLY A 130 -73.07 -18.55 5.09
CA GLY A 130 -73.68 -18.04 3.87
C GLY A 130 -73.80 -19.10 2.77
N ILE A 131 -72.75 -19.92 2.58
CA ILE A 131 -72.78 -21.05 1.64
C ILE A 131 -73.82 -22.09 2.08
N ALA A 132 -73.86 -22.46 3.36
CA ALA A 132 -74.86 -23.40 3.88
C ALA A 132 -76.29 -22.89 3.67
N ALA A 133 -76.54 -21.60 3.93
CA ALA A 133 -77.85 -20.98 3.71
C ALA A 133 -78.24 -20.96 2.22
N SER A 134 -77.30 -20.65 1.31
CA SER A 134 -77.53 -20.69 -0.13
C SER A 134 -77.85 -22.11 -0.62
N VAL A 135 -77.11 -23.12 -0.15
CA VAL A 135 -77.37 -24.53 -0.52
C VAL A 135 -78.73 -24.98 0.00
N ILE A 136 -79.09 -24.63 1.24
CA ILE A 136 -80.42 -24.90 1.80
C ILE A 136 -81.50 -24.25 0.94
N GLN A 137 -81.30 -23.00 0.50
CA GLN A 137 -82.29 -22.28 -0.31
C GLN A 137 -82.42 -22.84 -1.73
N ASP A 138 -81.34 -23.34 -2.33
CA ASP A 138 -81.39 -24.02 -3.63
C ASP A 138 -82.05 -25.40 -3.56
N TYR A 139 -81.95 -26.11 -2.42
CA TYR A 139 -82.51 -27.45 -2.25
C TYR A 139 -83.91 -27.47 -1.59
N LEU A 140 -84.28 -26.44 -0.82
CA LEU A 140 -85.54 -26.37 -0.05
C LEU A 140 -86.40 -25.14 -0.41
N GLY A 141 -85.91 -24.23 -1.25
CA GLY A 141 -86.73 -23.18 -1.85
C GLY A 141 -87.81 -23.81 -2.75
N PRO A 142 -88.99 -23.19 -2.87
CA PRO A 142 -90.09 -23.80 -3.61
C PRO A 142 -89.65 -24.05 -5.04
N ASP A 143 -89.85 -25.29 -5.47
CA ASP A 143 -89.84 -25.73 -6.85
C ASP A 143 -90.88 -24.90 -7.64
N THR A 144 -90.57 -23.65 -7.96
CA THR A 144 -91.40 -22.80 -8.80
C THR A 144 -91.06 -23.04 -10.26
N ALA A 145 -91.35 -24.27 -10.71
CA ALA A 145 -92.05 -24.64 -11.94
C ALA A 145 -91.47 -24.18 -13.31
N PRO A 146 -92.00 -24.70 -14.43
CA PRO A 146 -91.31 -25.61 -15.32
C PRO A 146 -90.69 -24.91 -16.54
N ARG A 147 -89.64 -25.53 -17.09
CA ARG A 147 -89.26 -25.33 -18.49
C ARG A 147 -90.38 -25.85 -19.39
N GLN A 148 -91.27 -24.97 -19.85
CA GLN A 148 -92.08 -25.26 -21.04
C GLN A 148 -91.30 -24.80 -22.27
N GLY A 149 -90.82 -25.78 -23.04
CA GLY A 149 -90.57 -25.59 -24.45
C GLY A 149 -91.86 -25.83 -25.22
N SER A 150 -92.31 -24.82 -25.98
CA SER A 150 -92.54 -24.88 -27.43
C SER A 150 -93.05 -23.53 -27.91
#